data_AF-A0A3B3UR53-F1
#
_entry.id   AF-A0A3B3UR53-F1
#
_cell.length_a   1.000
_cell.length_b   1.000
_cell.length_c   1.000
_cell.angle_alpha   90.00
_cell.angle_beta   90.00
_cell.angle_gamma   90.00
#
_symmetry.space_group_name_H-M   'P 1'
#
loop_
_entity.id
_entity.type
_entity.pdbx_description
1 polymer ?
#
loop_
_entity_poly.entity_id
_entity_poly.type
_entity_poly.pdbx_seq_one_letter_code
_entity_poly.pdbx_strand_id
1 'polypeptide(L)'
;CLSDHTDPDQSMEGHTPVKPPTRLWFGPRTDRTVENEKATAEKLSKQKVDLQALPTRAYLDQTVVPILLQGLSVLAKERPPNPIEYLAAFLLKNKSQFEERS
;
A
#
# COMPACT_ATOMS: atom_id res chain seq x y z
N CYS A 1 -29.61 44.10 45.37
CA CYS A 1 -28.58 43.05 45.30
C CYS A 1 -28.67 42.39 43.93
N LEU A 2 -27.50 42.09 43.37
CA LEU A 2 -27.18 41.68 42.01
C LEU A 2 -27.64 40.24 41.68
N SER A 3 -27.61 39.91 40.37
CA SER A 3 -27.43 38.60 39.70
C SER A 3 -28.62 38.15 38.85
N ASP A 4 -28.51 37.61 37.63
CA ASP A 4 -27.47 37.53 36.59
C ASP A 4 -28.17 36.91 35.34
N HIS A 5 -27.87 37.45 34.16
CA HIS A 5 -27.84 36.89 32.80
C HIS A 5 -28.79 35.75 32.32
N THR A 6 -29.41 35.96 31.14
CA THR A 6 -29.24 35.08 29.94
C THR A 6 -29.95 35.72 28.73
N ASP A 7 -29.17 36.10 27.71
CA ASP A 7 -29.63 36.32 26.33
C ASP A 7 -29.59 34.98 25.57
N PRO A 8 -30.45 34.80 24.55
CA PRO A 8 -29.88 34.71 23.21
C PRO A 8 -30.71 35.49 22.16
N ASP A 9 -30.11 36.54 21.60
CA ASP A 9 -30.62 37.28 20.45
C ASP A 9 -30.24 36.56 19.12
N GLN A 10 -31.28 35.97 18.55
CA GLN A 10 -31.68 36.02 17.15
C GLN A 10 -30.67 36.53 16.08
N SER A 11 -30.36 35.62 15.14
CA SER A 11 -30.17 35.82 13.70
C SER A 11 -29.55 37.13 13.19
N MET A 12 -28.30 37.02 12.72
CA MET A 12 -27.72 37.99 11.79
C MET A 12 -27.17 37.30 10.53
N GLU A 13 -27.80 37.66 9.41
CA GLU A 13 -27.16 38.19 8.19
C GLU A 13 -26.42 37.24 7.21
N GLY A 14 -26.86 37.31 5.94
CA GLY A 14 -25.94 37.44 4.81
C GLY A 14 -25.67 36.19 3.96
N HIS A 15 -26.45 36.02 2.89
CA HIS A 15 -26.08 35.16 1.77
C HIS A 15 -24.80 35.70 1.09
N THR A 16 -23.71 34.92 1.13
CA THR A 16 -22.51 35.13 0.32
C THR A 16 -22.49 34.14 -0.85
N PRO A 17 -22.30 34.58 -2.11
CA PRO A 17 -22.14 33.66 -3.23
C PRO A 17 -20.67 33.21 -3.31
N VAL A 18 -20.36 32.04 -2.77
CA VAL A 18 -19.03 31.43 -2.93
C VAL A 18 -18.97 30.81 -4.32
N LYS A 19 -18.42 31.57 -5.28
CA LYS A 19 -18.02 31.06 -6.60
C LYS A 19 -16.88 30.05 -6.43
N PRO A 20 -16.84 28.94 -7.18
CA PRO A 20 -15.81 27.93 -7.02
C PRO A 20 -14.46 28.47 -7.52
N PRO A 21 -13.35 28.29 -6.79
CA PRO A 21 -12.04 28.50 -7.38
C PRO A 21 -11.78 27.39 -8.42
N THR A 22 -11.73 27.84 -9.66
CA THR A 22 -11.31 27.16 -10.86
C THR A 22 -10.09 26.25 -10.64
N ARG A 23 -10.19 25.00 -11.08
CA ARG A 23 -9.05 24.13 -11.39
C ARG A 23 -8.08 24.88 -12.29
N LEU A 24 -6.94 25.32 -11.76
CA LEU A 24 -5.77 25.71 -12.55
C LEU A 24 -4.54 25.73 -11.63
N TRP A 25 -3.99 24.56 -11.38
CA TRP A 25 -2.63 24.44 -10.85
C TRP A 25 -1.94 23.29 -11.55
N PHE A 26 -1.20 23.71 -12.57
CA PHE A 26 0.03 23.10 -13.07
C PHE A 26 -0.05 22.03 -14.15
N GLY A 27 0.39 22.47 -15.33
CA GLY A 27 0.65 21.63 -16.48
C GLY A 27 1.87 20.72 -16.31
N PRO A 28 2.05 19.77 -17.25
CA PRO A 28 3.16 18.84 -17.24
C PRO A 28 4.47 19.60 -17.50
N ARG A 29 5.43 19.42 -16.61
CA ARG A 29 6.81 19.87 -16.83
C ARG A 29 7.42 18.99 -17.92
N THR A 30 7.78 19.63 -19.03
CA THR A 30 8.43 19.01 -20.18
C THR A 30 9.80 18.42 -19.83
N ASP A 31 10.06 17.29 -20.45
CA ASP A 31 11.33 16.63 -20.80
C ASP A 31 12.63 17.43 -20.59
N ARG A 32 13.58 16.82 -19.87
CA ARG A 32 15.02 16.77 -20.20
C ARG A 32 15.82 16.08 -19.10
N THR A 33 16.30 14.86 -19.39
CA THR A 33 17.73 14.50 -19.48
C THR A 33 17.83 12.99 -19.74
N VAL A 34 17.97 12.61 -21.00
CA VAL A 34 18.63 11.37 -21.41
C VAL A 34 20.09 11.75 -21.66
N GLU A 35 20.98 11.46 -20.72
CA GLU A 35 22.35 11.01 -20.98
C GLU A 35 23.04 10.72 -19.63
N ASN A 36 23.09 9.44 -19.26
CA ASN A 36 24.22 8.90 -18.50
C ASN A 36 24.33 7.43 -18.90
N GLU A 37 25.15 7.18 -19.92
CA GLU A 37 25.71 5.87 -20.15
C GLU A 37 26.44 5.38 -18.89
N LYS A 38 26.55 4.04 -18.79
CA LYS A 38 27.36 3.30 -17.82
C LYS A 38 26.67 3.00 -16.50
N ALA A 39 26.03 1.84 -16.43
CA ALA A 39 26.70 0.68 -15.84
C ALA A 39 25.75 -0.52 -15.80
N THR A 40 26.18 -1.59 -16.46
CA THR A 40 26.01 -2.96 -15.98
C THR A 40 24.59 -3.40 -15.62
N ALA A 41 23.89 -3.93 -16.64
CA ALA A 41 23.40 -5.30 -16.48
C ALA A 41 24.51 -6.13 -15.81
N GLU A 42 24.15 -6.93 -14.80
CA GLU A 42 25.07 -7.62 -13.90
C GLU A 42 25.52 -6.80 -12.68
N LYS A 43 24.62 -6.67 -11.71
CA LYS A 43 24.84 -7.02 -10.31
C LYS A 43 23.55 -6.74 -9.54
N LEU A 44 22.59 -7.66 -9.68
CA LEU A 44 21.83 -8.11 -8.51
C LEU A 44 22.83 -8.81 -7.60
N SER A 45 23.78 -8.03 -7.07
CA SER A 45 24.55 -8.45 -5.93
C SER A 45 23.51 -8.85 -4.92
N LYS A 46 23.56 -10.12 -4.54
CA LYS A 46 22.94 -10.71 -3.37
C LYS A 46 23.41 -9.90 -2.15
N GLN A 47 22.97 -8.64 -2.07
CA GLN A 47 22.95 -7.88 -0.86
C GLN A 47 21.95 -8.69 -0.05
N LYS A 48 22.48 -9.55 0.81
CA LYS A 48 21.68 -10.27 1.78
C LYS A 48 20.91 -9.18 2.52
N VAL A 49 19.66 -8.98 2.12
CA VAL A 49 18.77 -8.06 2.79
C VAL A 49 18.60 -8.66 4.18
N ASP A 50 18.96 -7.90 5.21
CA ASP A 50 18.72 -8.36 6.56
C ASP A 50 17.21 -8.34 6.81
N LEU A 51 16.59 -9.51 6.68
CA LEU A 51 15.15 -9.68 6.82
C LEU A 51 14.65 -9.18 8.19
N GLN A 52 15.49 -9.22 9.23
CA GLN A 52 15.11 -8.79 10.58
C GLN A 52 15.06 -7.26 10.74
N ALA A 53 15.77 -6.51 9.90
CA ALA A 53 15.79 -5.05 9.92
C ALA A 53 14.70 -4.44 9.02
N LEU A 54 13.99 -5.25 8.25
CA LEU A 54 12.97 -4.77 7.32
C LEU A 54 11.72 -4.25 8.06
N PRO A 55 11.11 -3.16 7.56
CA PRO A 55 9.74 -2.83 7.93
C PRO A 55 8.80 -4.00 7.66
N THR A 56 7.76 -4.17 8.51
CA THR A 56 6.86 -5.33 8.48
C THR A 56 6.33 -5.67 7.08
N ARG A 57 5.92 -4.65 6.31
CA ARG A 57 5.42 -4.86 4.95
C ARG A 57 6.46 -5.47 4.03
N ALA A 58 7.68 -4.94 4.04
CA ALA A 58 8.76 -5.43 3.19
C ALA A 58 9.18 -6.86 3.58
N TYR A 59 9.19 -7.18 4.88
CA TYR A 59 9.45 -8.54 5.36
C TYR A 59 8.41 -9.53 4.80
N LEU A 60 7.12 -9.20 4.91
CA LEU A 60 6.05 -10.08 4.41
C LEU A 60 6.10 -10.21 2.88
N ASP A 61 6.34 -9.10 2.17
CA ASP A 61 6.42 -9.05 0.71
C ASP A 61 7.57 -9.95 0.17
N GLN A 62 8.70 -10.03 0.87
CA GLN A 62 9.85 -10.86 0.47
C GLN A 62 9.76 -12.33 0.91
N THR A 63 9.04 -12.62 2.00
CA THR A 63 9.03 -13.96 2.60
C THR A 63 7.82 -14.80 2.22
N VAL A 64 6.61 -14.33 2.49
CA VAL A 64 5.41 -15.19 2.49
C VAL A 64 4.31 -14.71 1.55
N VAL A 65 4.26 -13.43 1.19
CA VAL A 65 3.18 -12.88 0.35
C VAL A 65 3.09 -13.56 -1.02
N PRO A 66 4.19 -13.83 -1.76
CA PRO A 66 4.09 -14.44 -3.09
C PRO A 66 3.38 -15.81 -3.06
N ILE A 67 3.78 -16.68 -2.14
CA ILE A 67 3.19 -18.02 -2.00
C ILE A 67 1.76 -17.96 -1.45
N LEU A 68 1.46 -17.02 -0.55
CA LEU A 68 0.12 -16.82 -0.01
C LEU A 68 -0.85 -16.35 -1.10
N LEU A 69 -0.48 -15.39 -1.94
CA LEU A 69 -1.33 -14.92 -3.03
C LEU A 69 -1.70 -16.05 -4.00
N GLN A 70 -0.72 -16.90 -4.35
CA GLN A 70 -0.98 -18.05 -5.20
C GLN A 70 -1.87 -19.08 -4.50
N GLY A 71 -1.56 -19.43 -3.24
CA GLY A 71 -2.34 -20.39 -2.47
C GLY A 71 -3.79 -19.95 -2.23
N LEU A 72 -4.00 -18.66 -1.92
CA LEU A 72 -5.33 -18.08 -1.75
C LEU A 72 -6.13 -18.06 -3.05
N SER A 73 -5.48 -17.83 -4.19
CA SER A 73 -6.14 -17.88 -5.50
C SER A 73 -6.67 -19.29 -5.83
N VAL A 74 -5.87 -20.33 -5.54
CA VAL A 74 -6.30 -21.72 -5.71
C VAL A 74 -7.39 -22.09 -4.70
N LEU A 75 -7.21 -21.71 -3.43
CA LEU A 75 -8.19 -21.96 -2.36
C LEU A 75 -9.56 -21.36 -2.69
N ALA A 76 -9.60 -20.12 -3.18
CA ALA A 76 -10.83 -19.43 -3.56
C ALA A 76 -11.57 -20.11 -4.71
N LYS A 77 -10.83 -20.80 -5.60
CA LYS A 77 -11.36 -21.56 -6.72
C LYS A 77 -11.92 -22.92 -6.28
N GLU A 78 -11.16 -23.69 -5.51
CA GLU A 78 -11.51 -25.07 -5.13
C GLU A 78 -12.53 -25.13 -3.98
N ARG A 79 -12.51 -24.14 -3.07
CA ARG A 79 -13.37 -24.06 -1.87
C ARG A 79 -13.49 -25.39 -1.11
N PRO A 80 -12.37 -26.00 -0.69
CA PRO A 80 -12.37 -27.28 0.01
C PRO A 80 -13.06 -27.18 1.38
N PRO A 81 -13.53 -28.31 1.95
CA PRO A 81 -14.24 -28.33 3.23
C PRO A 81 -13.40 -27.84 4.41
N ASN A 82 -12.08 -28.09 4.37
CA ASN A 82 -11.10 -27.64 5.37
C ASN A 82 -10.13 -26.61 4.75
N PRO A 83 -10.52 -25.32 4.64
CA PRO A 83 -9.74 -24.34 3.89
C PRO A 83 -8.36 -24.05 4.50
N ILE A 84 -8.25 -24.07 5.83
CA ILE A 84 -7.00 -23.81 6.55
C ILE A 84 -6.00 -24.94 6.33
N GLU A 85 -6.45 -26.19 6.49
CA GLU A 85 -5.62 -27.38 6.28
C GLU A 85 -5.13 -27.47 4.84
N TYR A 86 -6.03 -27.18 3.88
CA TYR A 86 -5.68 -27.12 2.47
C TYR A 86 -4.60 -26.08 2.19
N LEU A 87 -4.75 -24.86 2.71
CA LEU A 87 -3.77 -23.79 2.50
C LEU A 87 -2.43 -24.13 3.15
N ALA A 88 -2.42 -24.67 4.38
CA ALA A 88 -1.20 -25.12 5.04
C ALA A 88 -0.47 -26.19 4.21
N ALA A 89 -1.21 -27.20 3.71
CA ALA A 89 -0.66 -28.21 2.83
C ALA A 89 -0.13 -27.62 1.52
N PHE A 90 -0.82 -26.63 0.94
CA PHE A 90 -0.35 -25.91 -0.24
C PHE A 90 0.99 -25.21 0.02
N LEU A 91 1.11 -24.49 1.14
CA LEU A 91 2.34 -23.80 1.51
C LEU A 91 3.51 -24.77 1.67
N LEU A 92 3.33 -25.88 2.39
CA LEU A 92 4.37 -26.88 2.61
C LEU A 92 4.81 -27.59 1.33
N LYS A 93 3.86 -27.91 0.43
CA LYS A 93 4.16 -28.56 -0.86
C LYS A 93 4.92 -27.67 -1.82
N ASN A 94 4.67 -26.35 -1.79
CA ASN A 94 5.26 -25.40 -2.74
C ASN A 94 6.45 -24.61 -2.15
N LYS A 95 6.76 -24.76 -0.86
CA LYS A 95 7.77 -23.99 -0.12
C LYS A 95 9.11 -23.83 -0.87
N SER A 96 9.69 -24.92 -1.38
CA SER A 96 10.99 -24.91 -2.05
C SER A 96 11.04 -24.02 -3.29
N GLN A 97 9.94 -23.92 -4.04
CA GLN A 97 9.86 -23.11 -5.26
C GLN A 97 9.90 -21.60 -4.97
N PHE A 98 9.53 -21.20 -3.75
CA PHE A 98 9.50 -19.80 -3.34
C PHE A 98 10.75 -19.41 -2.54
N GLU A 99 11.30 -20.30 -1.72
CA GLU A 99 12.56 -20.02 -1.00
C GLU A 99 13.77 -19.85 -1.92
N GLU A 100 13.83 -20.55 -3.06
CA GLU A 100 14.94 -20.38 -4.03
C GLU A 100 14.88 -19.04 -4.77
N ARG A 101 13.71 -18.39 -4.78
CA ARG A 101 13.45 -17.15 -5.53
C ARG A 101 13.54 -15.89 -4.68
N SER A 102 13.51 -16.04 -3.35
CA SER A 102 13.65 -14.97 -2.34
C SER A 102 15.10 -14.73 -1.95
#